data_AF-A0AAE7A1W2-F1
#
_entry.id   AF-A0AAE7A1W2-F1
#
_cell.length_a   1.000
_cell.length_b   1.000
_cell.length_c   1.000
_cell.angle_alpha   90.00
_cell.angle_beta   90.00
_cell.angle_gamma   90.00
#
_symmetry.space_group_name_H-M   'P 1'
#
loop_
_entity.id
_entity.type
_entity.pdbx_description
1 polymer ?
#
loop_
_entity_poly.entity_id
_entity_poly.type
_entity_poly.pdbx_seq_one_letter_code
_entity_poly.pdbx_strand_id
1 'polypeptide(L)'
;MTDIKYTSDGKKVLVVGKLNAEQTIVQEIFVSAGQEIPSGENFVVKSLHDQPAESWKEKNLRELEQRYESDRKKLQAQIDQQGSRLSLAKEKAKVHADVLLSFVKGGDVGQIETLKLFMAGQITHLFVAGYSPEIISWADSSKVYDCDSYGGRTRVEGIKLVSLMGKSDGDLAYRLHDYRDGSGSSKTIYPATSYEDALAMAQAQLDKDAAAYLASDRISIHLTDWEKIEGIAIPQAVRDKHSAEQHKQTLKRIEELRTQLAKLEAEVTPAA
;
A
#
# COMPACT_ATOMS: atom_id res chain seq x y z
N MET A 1 -42.04 57.06 15.39
CA MET A 1 -41.20 55.95 15.88
C MET A 1 -41.08 56.13 17.38
N THR A 2 -41.52 55.15 18.16
CA THR A 2 -41.40 55.14 19.63
C THR A 2 -39.93 54.88 19.99
N ASP A 3 -39.26 55.87 20.60
CA ASP A 3 -37.85 55.76 21.02
C ASP A 3 -37.77 55.04 22.37
N ILE A 4 -37.64 53.72 22.31
CA ILE A 4 -37.61 52.84 23.49
C ILE A 4 -36.16 52.62 23.92
N LYS A 5 -35.90 52.77 25.22
CA LYS A 5 -34.58 52.58 25.85
C LYS A 5 -34.72 51.79 27.16
N TYR A 6 -33.59 51.48 27.78
CA TYR A 6 -33.51 50.83 29.09
C TYR A 6 -32.80 51.72 30.10
N THR A 7 -33.30 51.78 31.33
CA THR A 7 -32.57 52.43 32.43
C THR A 7 -31.42 51.56 32.92
N SER A 8 -30.48 52.13 33.67
CA SER A 8 -29.39 51.36 34.30
C SER A 8 -29.87 50.28 35.27
N ASP A 9 -31.10 50.41 35.79
CA ASP A 9 -31.74 49.41 36.65
C ASP A 9 -32.50 48.33 35.85
N GLY A 10 -32.37 48.32 34.52
CA GLY A 10 -32.96 47.31 33.64
C GLY A 10 -34.42 47.54 33.25
N LYS A 11 -35.03 48.66 33.64
CA LYS A 11 -36.43 48.98 33.30
C LYS A 11 -36.54 49.43 31.85
N LYS A 12 -37.56 48.93 31.14
CA LYS A 12 -37.89 49.35 29.78
C LYS A 12 -38.71 50.63 29.82
N VAL A 13 -38.26 51.64 29.08
CA VAL A 13 -38.84 52.99 29.13
C VAL A 13 -39.01 53.60 27.74
N LEU A 14 -40.03 54.44 27.57
CA LEU A 14 -40.25 55.26 26.38
C LEU A 14 -39.68 56.66 26.62
N VAL A 15 -38.89 57.18 25.67
CA VAL A 15 -38.39 58.56 25.74
C VAL A 15 -39.49 59.54 25.35
N VAL A 16 -39.87 60.41 26.29
CA VAL A 16 -40.93 61.42 26.11
C VAL A 16 -40.34 62.77 25.68
N GLY A 17 -39.16 63.12 26.19
CA GLY A 17 -38.48 64.36 25.82
C GLY A 17 -37.23 64.64 26.65
N LYS A 18 -36.47 65.69 26.31
CA LYS A 18 -35.29 66.11 27.08
C LYS A 18 -35.68 67.19 28.08
N LEU A 19 -35.25 67.05 29.34
CA LEU A 19 -35.43 68.08 30.36
C LEU A 19 -34.32 69.14 30.26
N ASN A 20 -33.07 68.69 30.04
CA ASN A 20 -31.90 69.53 29.80
C ASN A 20 -30.86 68.74 28.98
N ALA A 21 -29.63 69.25 28.88
CA ALA A 21 -28.56 68.59 28.12
C ALA A 21 -28.15 67.21 28.67
N GLU A 22 -28.38 66.94 29.97
CA GLU A 22 -27.92 65.74 30.67
C GLU A 22 -29.05 64.80 31.13
N GLN A 23 -30.30 65.25 31.11
CA GLN A 23 -31.43 64.54 31.69
C GLN A 23 -32.58 64.40 30.70
N THR A 24 -33.14 63.19 30.64
CA THR A 24 -34.22 62.83 29.75
C THR A 24 -35.45 62.42 30.57
N ILE A 25 -36.62 62.90 30.16
CA ILE A 25 -37.92 62.50 30.71
C ILE A 25 -38.35 61.23 29.99
N VAL A 26 -38.57 60.17 30.76
CA VAL A 26 -38.97 58.87 30.25
C VAL A 26 -40.22 58.37 30.96
N GLN A 27 -40.97 57.51 30.29
CA GLN A 27 -42.16 56.86 30.82
C GLN A 27 -41.92 55.35 30.94
N GLU A 28 -42.24 54.75 32.09
CA GLU A 28 -42.09 53.30 32.27
C GLU A 28 -43.07 52.53 31.37
N ILE A 29 -42.55 51.54 30.65
CA ILE A 29 -43.34 50.62 29.85
C ILE A 29 -43.56 49.35 30.68
N PHE A 30 -44.82 49.09 31.04
CA PHE A 30 -45.20 47.83 31.66
C PHE A 30 -45.56 46.80 30.58
N VAL A 31 -45.17 45.55 30.82
CA VAL A 31 -45.56 44.42 29.96
C VAL A 31 -46.64 43.64 30.69
N SER A 32 -47.87 43.68 30.19
CA SER A 32 -48.99 42.91 30.72
C SER A 32 -49.57 42.05 29.60
N ALA A 33 -49.68 40.74 29.82
CA ALA A 33 -50.18 39.76 28.83
C ALA A 33 -49.52 39.85 27.44
N GLY A 34 -48.22 40.16 27.37
CA GLY A 34 -47.46 40.26 26.11
C GLY A 34 -47.66 41.58 25.34
N GLN A 35 -48.46 42.50 25.87
CA GLN A 35 -48.66 43.83 25.29
C GLN A 35 -47.85 44.87 26.09
N GLU A 36 -47.07 45.68 25.37
CA GLU A 36 -46.25 46.75 25.94
C GLU A 36 -47.08 48.03 26.04
N ILE A 37 -47.34 48.47 27.27
CA ILE A 37 -48.20 49.62 27.53
C ILE A 37 -47.36 50.71 28.23
N PRO A 38 -47.14 51.87 27.58
CA PRO A 38 -46.54 53.04 28.22
C PRO A 38 -47.58 53.67 29.16
N SER A 39 -47.63 53.17 30.40
CA SER A 39 -48.64 53.58 31.40
C SER A 39 -48.04 53.87 32.77
N GLY A 40 -46.73 53.79 32.91
CA GLY A 40 -46.07 54.17 34.16
C GLY A 40 -45.93 55.66 34.34
N GLU A 41 -45.43 56.04 35.51
CA GLU A 41 -45.12 57.43 35.84
C GLU A 41 -43.99 57.97 34.96
N ASN A 42 -44.04 59.27 34.71
CA ASN A 42 -42.94 59.98 34.04
C ASN A 42 -41.89 60.31 35.08
N PHE A 43 -40.65 59.90 34.84
CA PHE A 43 -39.52 60.22 35.71
C PHE A 43 -38.29 60.61 34.89
N VAL A 44 -37.33 61.21 35.56
CA VAL A 44 -36.15 61.80 34.93
C VAL A 44 -34.96 60.88 35.12
N VAL A 45 -34.27 60.53 34.04
CA VAL A 45 -33.11 59.63 34.05
C VAL A 45 -31.94 60.30 33.35
N LYS A 46 -30.73 60.09 33.90
CA LYS A 46 -29.48 60.64 33.35
C LYS A 46 -28.85 59.75 32.27
N SER A 47 -29.06 58.44 32.35
CA SER A 47 -28.41 57.48 31.47
C SER A 47 -29.43 56.46 30.96
N LEU A 48 -29.45 56.30 29.65
CA LEU A 48 -30.32 55.38 28.93
C LEU A 48 -29.45 54.49 28.05
N HIS A 49 -29.80 53.22 27.97
CA HIS A 49 -29.11 52.21 27.19
C HIS A 49 -30.00 51.71 26.06
N ASP A 50 -29.39 51.37 24.93
CA ASP A 50 -30.11 50.82 23.77
C ASP A 50 -30.53 49.35 23.97
N GLN A 51 -29.89 48.65 24.90
CA GLN A 51 -30.15 47.26 25.27
C GLN A 51 -30.34 47.14 26.79
N PRO A 52 -31.04 46.09 27.27
CA PRO A 52 -31.17 45.83 28.70
C PRO A 52 -29.80 45.75 29.37
N ALA A 53 -29.69 46.34 30.56
CA ALA A 53 -28.47 46.24 31.35
C ALA A 53 -28.25 44.77 31.77
N GLU A 54 -27.20 44.14 31.22
CA GLU A 54 -26.80 42.79 31.61
C GLU A 54 -26.01 42.85 32.92
N SER A 55 -26.35 41.99 33.89
CA SER A 55 -25.59 41.92 35.13
C SER A 55 -24.19 41.35 34.88
N TRP A 56 -23.17 41.83 35.61
CA TRP A 56 -21.82 41.27 35.54
C TRP A 56 -21.81 39.74 35.74
N LYS A 57 -22.72 39.23 36.60
CA LYS A 57 -22.87 37.81 36.90
C LYS A 57 -23.34 37.01 35.68
N GLU A 58 -24.33 37.50 34.93
CA GLU A 58 -24.83 36.82 33.72
C GLU A 58 -23.78 36.81 32.61
N LYS A 59 -23.10 37.95 32.40
CA LYS A 59 -22.00 38.03 31.43
C LYS A 59 -20.87 37.05 31.78
N ASN A 60 -20.45 37.04 33.04
CA ASN A 60 -19.39 36.16 33.52
C ASN A 60 -19.80 34.67 33.44
N LEU A 61 -21.07 34.34 33.71
CA LEU A 61 -21.58 32.98 33.57
C LEU A 61 -21.54 32.52 32.11
N ARG A 62 -21.99 33.36 31.16
CA ARG A 62 -21.95 33.07 29.72
C ARG A 62 -20.50 32.84 29.25
N GLU A 63 -19.57 33.70 29.66
CA GLU A 63 -18.16 33.55 29.33
C GLU A 63 -17.56 32.26 29.91
N LEU A 64 -17.94 31.90 31.14
CA LEU A 64 -17.48 30.68 31.79
C LEU A 64 -18.00 29.42 31.08
N GLU A 65 -19.28 29.40 30.72
CA GLU A 65 -19.91 28.30 29.96
C GLU A 65 -19.25 28.13 28.58
N GLN A 66 -18.99 29.23 27.88
CA GLN A 66 -18.29 29.21 26.59
C GLN A 66 -16.86 28.65 26.72
N ARG A 67 -16.13 29.08 27.75
CA ARG A 67 -14.79 28.54 28.04
C ARG A 67 -14.85 27.05 28.32
N TYR A 68 -15.75 26.63 29.21
CA TYR A 68 -15.93 25.22 29.58
C TYR A 68 -16.24 24.35 28.37
N GLU A 69 -17.20 24.75 27.53
CA GLU A 69 -17.54 24.00 26.31
C GLU A 69 -16.37 23.97 25.31
N SER A 70 -15.62 25.06 25.19
CA SER A 70 -14.44 25.10 24.32
C SER A 70 -13.34 24.15 24.80
N ASP A 71 -13.07 24.11 26.10
CA ASP A 71 -12.04 23.27 26.69
C ASP A 71 -12.45 21.80 26.70
N ARG A 72 -13.73 21.52 26.97
CA ARG A 72 -14.30 20.17 26.83
C ARG A 72 -14.11 19.63 25.42
N LYS A 73 -14.42 20.42 24.38
CA LYS A 73 -14.22 20.02 22.98
C LYS A 73 -12.75 19.80 22.64
N LYS A 74 -11.85 20.66 23.12
CA LYS A 74 -10.41 20.49 22.92
C LYS A 74 -9.89 19.22 23.57
N LEU A 75 -10.26 18.96 24.83
CA LEU A 75 -9.85 17.76 25.56
C LEU A 75 -10.41 16.50 24.90
N GLN A 76 -11.67 16.51 24.47
CA GLN A 76 -12.25 15.38 23.73
C GLN A 76 -11.48 15.11 22.44
N ALA A 77 -11.19 16.15 21.64
CA ALA A 77 -10.40 16.00 20.43
C ALA A 77 -8.99 15.45 20.70
N GLN A 78 -8.36 15.85 21.81
CA GLN A 78 -7.07 15.31 22.24
C GLN A 78 -7.16 13.84 22.65
N ILE A 79 -8.21 13.43 23.37
CA ILE A 79 -8.45 12.04 23.74
C ILE A 79 -8.64 11.19 22.47
N ASP A 80 -9.47 11.65 21.52
CA ASP A 80 -9.73 10.94 20.28
C ASP A 80 -8.45 10.80 19.44
N GLN A 81 -7.64 11.87 19.39
CA GLN A 81 -6.33 11.86 18.73
C GLN A 81 -5.37 10.87 19.40
N GLN A 82 -5.30 10.85 20.74
CA GLN A 82 -4.46 9.91 21.48
C GLN A 82 -4.94 8.46 21.29
N GLY A 83 -6.25 8.22 21.31
CA GLY A 83 -6.84 6.91 21.04
C GLY A 83 -6.48 6.39 19.65
N SER A 84 -6.57 7.26 18.64
CA SER A 84 -6.17 6.95 17.26
C SER A 84 -4.68 6.63 17.16
N ARG A 85 -3.83 7.43 17.80
CA ARG A 85 -2.37 7.20 17.84
C ARG A 85 -2.03 5.89 18.53
N LEU A 86 -2.67 5.58 19.65
CA LEU A 86 -2.46 4.34 20.39
C LEU A 86 -2.90 3.13 19.57
N SER A 87 -4.05 3.21 18.91
CA SER A 87 -4.54 2.16 18.02
C SER A 87 -3.54 1.86 16.90
N LEU A 88 -3.08 2.91 16.21
CA LEU A 88 -2.06 2.78 15.17
C LEU A 88 -0.73 2.23 15.71
N ALA A 89 -0.30 2.66 16.89
CA ALA A 89 0.92 2.16 17.51
C ALA A 89 0.82 0.66 17.87
N LYS A 90 -0.33 0.21 18.37
CA LYS A 90 -0.60 -1.21 18.66
C LYS A 90 -0.58 -2.05 17.39
N GLU A 91 -1.26 -1.61 16.34
CA GLU A 91 -1.26 -2.32 15.05
C GLU A 91 0.15 -2.41 14.46
N LYS A 92 0.91 -1.32 14.48
CA LYS A 92 2.32 -1.33 14.04
C LYS A 92 3.16 -2.32 14.86
N ALA A 93 3.03 -2.31 16.18
CA ALA A 93 3.78 -3.22 17.06
C ALA A 93 3.43 -4.69 16.80
N LYS A 94 2.13 -4.98 16.62
CA LYS A 94 1.65 -6.32 16.27
C LYS A 94 2.23 -6.79 14.94
N VAL A 95 2.09 -6.00 13.88
CA VAL A 95 2.65 -6.33 12.56
C VAL A 95 4.16 -6.53 12.63
N HIS A 96 4.87 -5.67 13.36
CA HIS A 96 6.32 -5.80 13.52
C HIS A 96 6.70 -7.10 14.22
N ALA A 97 5.97 -7.47 15.29
CA ALA A 97 6.18 -8.74 15.99
C ALA A 97 5.86 -9.95 15.09
N ASP A 98 4.76 -9.90 14.35
CA ASP A 98 4.36 -10.96 13.43
C ASP A 98 5.43 -11.17 12.34
N VAL A 99 5.95 -10.09 11.74
CA VAL A 99 7.01 -10.16 10.74
C VAL A 99 8.31 -10.72 11.32
N LEU A 100 8.74 -10.27 12.50
CA LEU A 100 9.93 -10.81 13.16
C LEU A 100 9.78 -12.31 13.47
N LEU A 101 8.62 -12.73 13.98
CA LEU A 101 8.34 -14.14 14.24
C LEU A 101 8.31 -14.96 12.95
N SER A 102 7.78 -14.39 11.87
CA SER A 102 7.76 -15.03 10.55
C SER A 102 9.18 -15.21 10.03
N PHE A 103 10.03 -14.19 10.17
CA PHE A 103 11.45 -14.29 9.83
C PHE A 103 12.21 -15.32 10.67
N VAL A 104 11.96 -15.40 11.97
CA VAL A 104 12.59 -16.42 12.83
C VAL A 104 12.13 -17.85 12.46
N LYS A 105 10.87 -18.01 12.02
CA LYS A 105 10.31 -19.31 11.64
C LYS A 105 10.70 -19.73 10.22
N GLY A 106 10.69 -18.80 9.28
CA GLY A 106 10.87 -19.04 7.84
C GLY A 106 12.27 -18.72 7.32
N GLY A 107 13.06 -17.97 8.09
CA GLY A 107 14.42 -17.61 7.73
C GLY A 107 15.34 -18.83 7.77
N ASP A 108 15.75 -19.27 6.59
CA ASP A 108 16.73 -20.34 6.44
C ASP A 108 18.13 -19.81 6.78
N VAL A 109 18.69 -20.30 7.89
CA VAL A 109 20.07 -19.98 8.35
C VAL A 109 21.10 -20.31 7.27
N GLY A 110 20.81 -21.29 6.42
CA GLY A 110 21.63 -21.62 5.25
C GLY A 110 21.85 -20.43 4.31
N GLN A 111 20.89 -19.51 4.20
CA GLN A 111 21.03 -18.31 3.36
C GLN A 111 22.11 -17.36 3.90
N ILE A 112 22.30 -17.29 5.22
CA ILE A 112 23.39 -16.51 5.83
C ILE A 112 24.74 -17.17 5.54
N GLU A 113 24.80 -18.50 5.56
CA GLU A 113 26.02 -19.22 5.20
C GLU A 113 26.37 -18.99 3.72
N THR A 114 25.39 -19.03 2.83
CA THR A 114 25.56 -18.66 1.42
C THR A 114 26.11 -17.24 1.24
N LEU A 115 25.71 -16.29 2.10
CA LEU A 115 26.27 -14.93 2.07
C LEU A 115 27.76 -14.94 2.38
N LYS A 116 28.18 -15.73 3.39
CA LYS A 116 29.60 -15.89 3.73
C LYS A 116 30.37 -16.51 2.57
N LEU A 117 29.81 -17.53 1.90
CA LEU A 117 30.43 -18.16 0.73
C LEU A 117 30.64 -17.16 -0.41
N PHE A 118 29.65 -16.28 -0.67
CA PHE A 118 29.81 -15.19 -1.62
C PHE A 118 30.91 -14.21 -1.22
N MET A 119 30.91 -13.76 0.04
CA MET A 119 31.92 -12.84 0.56
C MET A 119 33.34 -13.44 0.54
N ALA A 120 33.44 -14.76 0.70
CA ALA A 120 34.69 -15.50 0.62
C ALA A 120 35.12 -15.83 -0.82
N GLY A 121 34.29 -15.52 -1.83
CA GLY A 121 34.57 -15.87 -3.23
C GLY A 121 34.56 -17.37 -3.52
N GLN A 122 33.84 -18.15 -2.72
CA GLN A 122 33.78 -19.62 -2.82
C GLN A 122 32.66 -20.12 -3.73
N ILE A 123 31.72 -19.25 -4.11
CA ILE A 123 30.67 -19.57 -5.08
C ILE A 123 31.28 -19.71 -6.47
N THR A 124 31.08 -20.87 -7.10
CA THR A 124 31.59 -21.17 -8.44
C THR A 124 30.48 -21.39 -9.46
N HIS A 125 29.29 -21.80 -9.02
CA HIS A 125 28.15 -22.10 -9.87
C HIS A 125 26.87 -21.50 -9.31
N LEU A 126 25.95 -21.12 -10.18
CA LEU A 126 24.61 -20.70 -9.81
C LEU A 126 23.59 -21.59 -10.52
N PHE A 127 22.69 -22.21 -9.77
CA PHE A 127 21.46 -22.74 -10.35
C PHE A 127 20.43 -21.60 -10.45
N VAL A 128 20.06 -21.23 -11.66
CA VAL A 128 19.04 -20.22 -11.95
C VAL A 128 17.71 -20.94 -12.12
N ALA A 129 16.74 -20.67 -11.24
CA ALA A 129 15.42 -21.27 -11.30
C ALA A 129 14.40 -20.38 -12.01
N GLY A 130 13.33 -21.00 -12.51
CA GLY A 130 12.21 -20.32 -13.15
C GLY A 130 11.75 -21.04 -14.42
N TYR A 131 11.33 -20.25 -15.40
CA TYR A 131 10.78 -20.74 -16.66
C TYR A 131 11.81 -21.48 -17.52
N SER A 132 13.03 -20.93 -17.61
CA SER A 132 14.17 -21.53 -18.32
C SER A 132 15.28 -21.81 -17.32
N PRO A 133 15.19 -22.94 -16.59
CA PRO A 133 16.18 -23.31 -15.58
C PRO A 133 17.54 -23.59 -16.23
N GLU A 134 18.60 -23.20 -15.56
CA GLU A 134 19.97 -23.44 -16.04
C GLU A 134 21.00 -23.41 -14.90
N ILE A 135 22.15 -24.04 -15.12
CA ILE A 135 23.32 -23.90 -14.26
C ILE A 135 24.36 -23.06 -14.99
N ILE A 136 24.83 -21.99 -14.38
CA ILE A 136 25.84 -21.09 -14.94
C ILE A 136 27.10 -21.08 -14.08
N SER A 137 28.28 -21.08 -14.71
CA SER A 137 29.56 -20.80 -14.03
C SER A 137 29.58 -19.33 -13.61
N TRP A 138 29.93 -19.09 -12.34
CA TRP A 138 30.02 -17.74 -11.78
C TRP A 138 31.15 -16.91 -12.42
N ALA A 139 32.27 -17.57 -12.75
CA ALA A 139 33.45 -16.90 -13.30
C ALA A 139 33.47 -16.87 -14.83
N ASP A 140 33.01 -17.94 -15.48
CA ASP A 140 33.22 -18.12 -16.93
C ASP A 140 31.99 -17.73 -17.76
N SER A 141 30.82 -17.56 -17.13
CA SER A 141 29.60 -17.24 -17.86
C SER A 141 29.47 -15.74 -18.12
N SER A 142 29.30 -15.38 -19.39
CA SER A 142 28.90 -14.01 -19.77
C SER A 142 27.54 -13.60 -19.18
N LYS A 143 26.71 -14.56 -18.75
CA LYS A 143 25.37 -14.28 -18.20
C LYS A 143 25.40 -13.61 -16.82
N VAL A 144 26.52 -13.71 -16.11
CA VAL A 144 26.78 -13.06 -14.81
C VAL A 144 27.17 -11.58 -15.01
N TYR A 145 27.61 -11.22 -16.21
CA TYR A 145 28.07 -9.89 -16.53
C TYR A 145 27.00 -9.06 -17.22
N ASP A 146 26.92 -7.80 -16.85
CA ASP A 146 26.20 -6.78 -17.60
C ASP A 146 27.05 -6.39 -18.81
N CYS A 147 26.49 -6.55 -20.01
CA CYS A 147 27.21 -6.38 -21.26
C CYS A 147 26.47 -5.40 -22.15
N ASP A 148 27.11 -4.30 -22.51
CA ASP A 148 26.63 -3.43 -23.58
C ASP A 148 27.12 -4.00 -24.92
N SER A 149 26.17 -4.29 -25.80
CA SER A 149 26.44 -4.80 -27.14
C SER A 149 25.84 -3.87 -28.18
N TYR A 150 26.52 -2.74 -28.43
CA TYR A 150 26.16 -1.80 -29.48
C TYR A 150 27.16 -1.87 -30.64
N GLY A 151 26.64 -1.91 -31.88
CA GLY A 151 27.47 -1.84 -33.10
C GLY A 151 28.44 -3.01 -33.31
N GLY A 152 28.11 -4.21 -32.83
CA GLY A 152 28.93 -5.41 -32.98
C GLY A 152 30.15 -5.49 -32.05
N ARG A 153 30.27 -4.57 -31.09
CA ARG A 153 31.26 -4.64 -30.01
C ARG A 153 30.55 -4.98 -28.70
N THR A 154 31.05 -5.97 -27.99
CA THR A 154 30.57 -6.30 -26.64
C THR A 154 31.52 -5.73 -25.61
N ARG A 155 31.01 -4.90 -24.72
CA ARG A 155 31.74 -4.35 -23.58
C ARG A 155 31.12 -4.87 -22.29
N VAL A 156 31.94 -5.49 -21.46
CA VAL A 156 31.55 -5.85 -20.09
C VAL A 156 31.55 -4.58 -19.25
N GLU A 157 30.39 -4.22 -18.71
CA GLU A 157 30.22 -3.03 -17.86
C GLU A 157 30.38 -3.33 -16.37
N GLY A 158 30.16 -4.58 -15.96
CA GLY A 158 30.26 -5.02 -14.57
C GLY A 158 29.60 -6.37 -14.33
N ILE A 159 29.63 -6.82 -13.09
CA ILE A 159 28.88 -8.01 -12.65
C ILE A 159 27.45 -7.55 -12.34
N LYS A 160 26.46 -8.35 -12.74
CA LYS A 160 25.05 -8.12 -12.43
C LYS A 160 24.82 -8.16 -10.92
N LEU A 161 23.86 -7.38 -10.44
CA LEU A 161 23.59 -7.32 -9.02
C LEU A 161 23.10 -8.69 -8.50
N VAL A 162 23.65 -9.13 -7.37
CA VAL A 162 23.10 -10.23 -6.57
C VAL A 162 22.50 -9.64 -5.30
N SER A 163 21.25 -9.99 -4.99
CA SER A 163 20.56 -9.52 -3.79
C SER A 163 19.99 -10.68 -2.98
N LEU A 164 20.12 -10.61 -1.66
CA LEU A 164 19.33 -11.42 -0.74
C LEU A 164 18.04 -10.67 -0.45
N MET A 165 16.91 -11.19 -0.93
CA MET A 165 15.59 -10.59 -0.71
C MET A 165 14.80 -11.38 0.33
N GLY A 166 14.10 -10.65 1.21
CA GLY A 166 13.13 -11.22 2.15
C GLY A 166 11.69 -10.95 1.73
N LYS A 167 10.80 -11.91 1.96
CA LYS A 167 9.34 -11.73 1.88
C LYS A 167 8.73 -11.53 3.26
N SER A 168 7.50 -11.02 3.30
CA SER A 168 6.77 -10.78 4.55
C SER A 168 6.44 -12.05 5.34
N ASP A 169 6.50 -13.22 4.70
CA ASP A 169 6.37 -14.55 5.33
C ASP A 169 7.68 -15.06 5.96
N GLY A 170 8.77 -14.28 5.87
CA GLY A 170 10.09 -14.63 6.40
C GLY A 170 10.99 -15.39 5.43
N ASP A 171 10.50 -15.73 4.24
CA ASP A 171 11.27 -16.42 3.20
C ASP A 171 12.43 -15.55 2.69
N LEU A 172 13.60 -16.17 2.52
CA LEU A 172 14.82 -15.54 2.04
C LEU A 172 15.25 -16.18 0.72
N ALA A 173 15.44 -15.37 -0.31
CA ALA A 173 15.85 -15.85 -1.62
C ALA A 173 16.93 -14.96 -2.26
N TYR A 174 17.97 -15.60 -2.78
CA TYR A 174 18.94 -14.90 -3.62
C TYR A 174 18.36 -14.64 -5.00
N ARG A 175 18.66 -13.45 -5.53
CA ARG A 175 18.27 -13.05 -6.88
C ARG A 175 19.43 -12.47 -7.65
N LEU A 176 19.53 -12.88 -8.91
CA LEU A 176 20.40 -12.27 -9.92
C LEU A 176 19.55 -11.32 -10.76
N HIS A 177 19.91 -10.05 -10.77
CA HIS A 177 19.23 -9.01 -11.55
C HIS A 177 19.69 -9.02 -13.00
N ASP A 178 18.89 -8.45 -13.90
CA ASP A 178 19.26 -8.33 -15.31
C ASP A 178 20.44 -7.37 -15.52
N TYR A 179 20.55 -6.34 -14.68
CA TYR A 179 21.55 -5.28 -14.77
C TYR A 179 22.36 -5.13 -13.48
N ARG A 180 23.53 -4.47 -13.58
CA ARG A 180 24.43 -4.23 -12.43
C ARG A 180 23.87 -3.27 -11.38
N ASP A 181 22.94 -2.42 -11.75
CA ASP A 181 22.30 -1.43 -10.87
C ASP A 181 21.02 -1.97 -10.20
N GLY A 182 20.61 -3.20 -10.52
CA GLY A 182 19.38 -3.81 -10.02
C GLY A 182 18.11 -3.35 -10.74
N SER A 183 18.23 -2.63 -11.85
CA SER A 183 17.09 -2.36 -12.73
C SER A 183 16.66 -3.63 -13.49
N GLY A 184 15.52 -3.56 -14.19
CA GLY A 184 14.99 -4.67 -14.98
C GLY A 184 14.27 -5.73 -14.14
N SER A 185 14.33 -6.98 -14.58
CA SER A 185 13.80 -8.13 -13.84
C SER A 185 14.87 -8.77 -12.97
N SER A 186 14.46 -9.75 -12.18
CA SER A 186 15.36 -10.57 -11.38
C SER A 186 14.95 -12.02 -11.42
N LYS A 187 15.94 -12.92 -11.44
CA LYS A 187 15.75 -14.37 -11.41
C LYS A 187 16.19 -14.91 -10.07
N THR A 188 15.46 -15.90 -9.56
CA THR A 188 15.86 -16.59 -8.32
C THR A 188 17.04 -17.48 -8.62
N ILE A 189 18.08 -17.40 -7.80
CA ILE A 189 19.29 -18.19 -7.94
C ILE A 189 19.57 -18.98 -6.66
N TYR A 190 20.22 -20.12 -6.84
CA TYR A 190 20.72 -20.98 -5.78
C TYR A 190 22.23 -21.10 -5.96
N PRO A 191 23.01 -20.32 -5.20
CA PRO A 191 24.46 -20.31 -5.28
C PRO A 191 25.06 -21.61 -4.74
N ALA A 192 26.12 -22.09 -5.40
CA ALA A 192 26.78 -23.34 -5.05
C ALA A 192 28.30 -23.23 -5.18
N THR A 193 29.01 -24.05 -4.39
CA THR A 193 30.48 -24.14 -4.40
C THR A 193 31.02 -25.08 -5.46
N SER A 194 30.16 -25.91 -6.06
CA SER A 194 30.51 -26.84 -7.14
C SER A 194 29.33 -27.01 -8.12
N TYR A 195 29.62 -27.59 -9.29
CA TYR A 195 28.59 -27.95 -10.26
C TYR A 195 27.67 -29.04 -9.71
N GLU A 196 28.22 -30.03 -9.01
CA GLU A 196 27.48 -31.15 -8.42
C GLU A 196 26.46 -30.66 -7.38
N ASP A 197 26.84 -29.69 -6.54
CA ASP A 197 25.93 -29.06 -5.58
C ASP A 197 24.80 -28.31 -6.30
N ALA A 198 25.13 -27.54 -7.34
CA ALA A 198 24.12 -26.85 -8.16
C ALA A 198 23.18 -27.84 -8.86
N LEU A 199 23.71 -28.97 -9.33
CA LEU A 199 22.94 -30.03 -9.96
C LEU A 199 21.98 -30.70 -8.96
N ALA A 200 22.42 -30.94 -7.73
CA ALA A 200 21.56 -31.48 -6.68
C ALA A 200 20.38 -30.52 -6.37
N MET A 201 20.64 -29.21 -6.31
CA MET A 201 19.59 -28.20 -6.14
C MET A 201 18.64 -28.16 -7.34
N ALA A 202 19.18 -28.23 -8.55
CA ALA A 202 18.39 -28.28 -9.79
C ALA A 202 17.50 -29.53 -9.83
N GLN A 203 18.04 -30.69 -9.47
CA GLN A 203 17.31 -31.95 -9.42
C GLN A 203 16.17 -31.90 -8.39
N ALA A 204 16.43 -31.40 -7.18
CA ALA A 204 15.39 -31.26 -6.15
C ALA A 204 14.23 -30.35 -6.62
N GLN A 205 14.54 -29.27 -7.33
CA GLN A 205 13.52 -28.39 -7.92
C GLN A 205 12.76 -29.08 -9.06
N LEU A 206 13.46 -29.80 -9.94
CA LEU A 206 12.85 -30.59 -11.00
C LEU A 206 11.90 -31.65 -10.43
N ASP A 207 12.31 -32.37 -9.38
CA ASP A 207 11.49 -33.42 -8.77
C ASP A 207 10.19 -32.85 -8.21
N LYS A 208 10.26 -31.68 -7.55
CA LYS A 208 9.08 -30.94 -7.08
C LYS A 208 8.18 -30.51 -8.23
N ASP A 209 8.79 -29.97 -9.29
CA ASP A 209 8.08 -29.48 -10.48
C ASP A 209 7.41 -30.63 -11.25
N ALA A 210 8.10 -31.75 -11.37
CA ALA A 210 7.65 -33.00 -11.98
C ALA A 210 6.47 -33.58 -11.21
N ALA A 211 6.56 -33.66 -9.88
CA ALA A 211 5.47 -34.14 -9.04
C ALA A 211 4.21 -33.28 -9.20
N ALA A 212 4.34 -31.95 -9.15
CA ALA A 212 3.23 -31.03 -9.36
C ALA A 212 2.63 -31.12 -10.77
N TYR A 213 3.47 -31.27 -11.79
CA TYR A 213 3.02 -31.46 -13.17
C TYR A 213 2.26 -32.77 -13.34
N LEU A 214 2.75 -33.88 -12.78
CA LEU A 214 2.07 -35.18 -12.85
C LEU A 214 0.74 -35.17 -12.08
N ALA A 215 0.69 -34.52 -10.91
CA ALA A 215 -0.52 -34.35 -10.10
C ALA A 215 -1.61 -33.48 -10.74
N SER A 216 -1.30 -32.78 -11.84
CA SER A 216 -2.18 -31.81 -12.54
C SER A 216 -2.35 -30.46 -11.83
N ASP A 217 -1.54 -30.17 -10.81
CA ASP A 217 -1.51 -28.86 -10.14
C ASP A 217 -0.72 -27.81 -10.94
N ARG A 218 0.12 -28.23 -11.90
CA ARG A 218 0.92 -27.35 -12.75
C ARG A 218 0.54 -27.51 -14.23
N ILE A 219 0.35 -26.39 -14.92
CA ILE A 219 -0.14 -26.32 -16.31
C ILE A 219 0.92 -26.76 -17.33
N SER A 220 2.22 -26.54 -17.05
CA SER A 220 3.31 -26.89 -17.99
C SER A 220 4.68 -27.04 -17.32
N ILE A 221 5.58 -27.76 -18.00
CA ILE A 221 6.99 -27.92 -17.65
C ILE A 221 7.87 -27.73 -18.91
N HIS A 222 8.93 -26.94 -18.82
CA HIS A 222 9.83 -26.62 -19.94
C HIS A 222 10.92 -27.69 -20.10
N LEU A 223 10.53 -28.88 -20.59
CA LEU A 223 11.45 -30.02 -20.71
C LEU A 223 12.72 -29.69 -21.49
N THR A 224 12.62 -28.93 -22.57
CA THR A 224 13.78 -28.57 -23.41
C THR A 224 14.83 -27.73 -22.70
N ASP A 225 14.44 -26.96 -21.68
CA ASP A 225 15.40 -26.17 -20.89
C ASP A 225 16.04 -27.03 -19.81
N TRP A 226 15.25 -27.90 -19.16
CA TRP A 226 15.79 -28.90 -18.23
C TRP A 226 16.80 -29.82 -18.92
N GLU A 227 16.50 -30.34 -20.11
CA GLU A 227 17.39 -31.24 -20.87
C GLU A 227 18.76 -30.64 -21.23
N LYS A 228 18.90 -29.31 -21.20
CA LYS A 228 20.20 -28.64 -21.44
C LYS A 228 21.14 -28.74 -20.23
N ILE A 229 20.61 -29.05 -19.05
CA ILE A 229 21.39 -29.19 -17.84
C ILE A 229 22.04 -30.58 -17.86
N GLU A 230 23.35 -30.63 -18.02
CA GLU A 230 24.11 -31.86 -18.02
C GLU A 230 23.94 -32.64 -16.70
N GLY A 231 23.67 -33.94 -16.80
CA GLY A 231 23.49 -34.81 -15.63
C GLY A 231 22.11 -34.75 -14.96
N ILE A 232 21.16 -33.93 -15.42
CA ILE A 232 19.81 -33.89 -14.85
C ILE A 232 19.03 -35.17 -15.20
N ALA A 233 18.34 -35.75 -14.23
CA ALA A 233 17.52 -36.94 -14.41
C ALA A 233 16.03 -36.54 -14.49
N ILE A 234 15.48 -36.55 -15.70
CA ILE A 234 14.05 -36.27 -15.93
C ILE A 234 13.25 -37.57 -15.87
N PRO A 235 12.24 -37.68 -14.99
CA PRO A 235 11.40 -38.88 -14.89
C PRO A 235 10.69 -39.21 -16.22
N GLN A 236 10.67 -40.49 -16.61
CA GLN A 236 10.06 -40.93 -17.87
C GLN A 236 8.57 -40.57 -17.95
N ALA A 237 7.83 -40.70 -16.84
CA ALA A 237 6.41 -40.34 -16.79
C ALA A 237 6.14 -38.87 -17.18
N VAL A 238 7.07 -37.96 -16.87
CA VAL A 238 6.98 -36.54 -17.27
C VAL A 238 7.16 -36.40 -18.77
N ARG A 239 8.14 -37.10 -19.35
CA ARG A 239 8.39 -37.13 -20.80
C ARG A 239 7.17 -37.65 -21.54
N ASP A 240 6.59 -38.74 -21.07
CA ASP A 240 5.41 -39.37 -21.66
C ASP A 240 4.21 -38.42 -21.64
N LYS A 241 3.88 -37.84 -20.47
CA LYS A 241 2.80 -36.86 -20.34
C LYS A 241 3.00 -35.65 -21.25
N HIS A 242 4.21 -35.08 -21.26
CA HIS A 242 4.51 -33.93 -22.11
C HIS A 242 4.38 -34.26 -23.60
N SER A 243 4.87 -35.42 -24.04
CA SER A 243 4.72 -35.86 -25.43
C SER A 243 3.26 -36.03 -25.84
N ALA A 244 2.42 -36.59 -24.95
CA ALA A 244 0.99 -36.73 -25.18
C ALA A 244 0.28 -35.37 -25.29
N GLU A 245 0.65 -34.41 -24.44
CA GLU A 245 0.14 -33.04 -24.51
C GLU A 245 0.56 -32.32 -25.80
N GLN A 246 1.83 -32.41 -26.20
CA GLN A 246 2.34 -31.86 -27.46
C GLN A 246 1.64 -32.48 -28.67
N HIS A 247 1.41 -33.79 -28.65
CA HIS A 247 0.66 -34.47 -29.70
C HIS A 247 -0.78 -33.95 -29.78
N LYS A 248 -1.46 -33.82 -28.64
CA LYS A 248 -2.82 -33.25 -28.57
C LYS A 248 -2.88 -31.82 -29.08
N GLN A 249 -1.91 -30.97 -28.71
CA GLN A 249 -1.83 -29.59 -29.20
C GLN A 249 -1.57 -29.53 -30.72
N THR A 250 -0.71 -30.42 -31.23
CA THR A 250 -0.41 -30.52 -32.66
C THR A 250 -1.67 -30.92 -33.44
N LEU A 251 -2.42 -31.92 -32.97
CA LEU A 251 -3.69 -32.32 -33.59
C LEU A 251 -4.70 -31.16 -33.62
N LYS A 252 -4.87 -30.46 -32.49
CA LYS A 252 -5.73 -29.28 -32.43
C LYS A 252 -5.29 -28.20 -33.43
N ARG A 253 -3.98 -27.95 -33.54
CA ARG A 253 -3.43 -26.98 -34.48
C ARG A 253 -3.68 -27.39 -35.95
N ILE A 254 -3.57 -28.68 -36.27
CA ILE A 254 -3.89 -29.21 -37.60
C ILE A 254 -5.37 -28.98 -37.91
N GLU A 255 -6.28 -29.22 -36.97
CA GLU A 255 -7.71 -28.94 -37.15
C GLU A 255 -7.99 -27.46 -37.40
N GLU A 256 -7.42 -26.57 -36.58
CA GLU A 256 -7.55 -25.12 -36.77
C GLU A 256 -7.06 -24.67 -38.15
N LEU A 257 -5.90 -25.18 -38.59
CA LEU A 257 -5.33 -24.86 -39.90
C LEU A 257 -6.20 -25.39 -41.04
N ARG A 258 -6.81 -26.58 -40.89
CA ARG A 258 -7.77 -27.11 -41.88
C ARG A 258 -9.00 -26.23 -42.00
N THR A 259 -9.55 -25.75 -40.88
CA THR A 259 -10.69 -24.82 -40.90
C THR A 259 -10.32 -23.49 -41.54
N GLN A 260 -9.14 -22.95 -41.26
CA GLN A 260 -8.64 -21.72 -41.89
C GLN A 260 -8.44 -21.88 -43.40
N LEU A 261 -7.87 -23.01 -43.83
CA LEU A 261 -7.66 -23.32 -45.24
C LEU A 261 -9.00 -23.41 -45.99
N ALA A 262 -9.98 -24.14 -45.44
CA ALA A 262 -11.32 -24.23 -46.04
C ALA A 262 -12.01 -22.86 -46.16
N LYS A 263 -11.82 -21.97 -45.18
CA LYS A 263 -12.35 -20.60 -45.24
C LYS A 263 -11.71 -19.78 -46.37
N LEU A 264 -10.38 -19.85 -46.51
CA LEU A 264 -9.65 -19.14 -47.56
C LEU A 264 -10.02 -19.68 -48.96
N GLU A 265 -10.20 -20.99 -49.11
CA GLU A 265 -10.65 -21.59 -50.37
C GLU A 265 -12.06 -21.10 -50.76
N ALA A 266 -12.97 -20.95 -49.79
CA ALA A 266 -14.30 -20.39 -50.03
C ALA A 266 -14.26 -18.90 -50.43
N GLU A 267 -13.27 -18.13 -49.98
CA GLU A 267 -13.08 -16.72 -50.35
C GLU A 267 -12.42 -16.55 -51.74
N VAL A 268 -11.62 -17.53 -52.19
CA VAL A 268 -10.90 -17.49 -53.47
C VAL A 268 -11.70 -18.11 -54.63
N THR A 269 -12.71 -18.93 -54.34
CA THR A 269 -13.58 -19.50 -55.39
C THR A 269 -14.53 -18.39 -55.90
N PRO A 270 -14.43 -17.94 -57.17
CA PRO A 270 -15.36 -16.95 -57.70
C PRO A 270 -16.76 -17.55 -57.71
N ALA A 271 -17.76 -16.80 -57.26
CA ALA A 271 -19.16 -17.14 -57.50
C ALA A 271 -19.38 -17.29 -59.01
N ALA A 272 -19.50 -18.54 -59.46
CA ALA A 272 -19.88 -18.89 -60.82
C ALA A 272 -21.39 -18.67 -61.02
#